data_AF-A0A540VZ99-F1
#
_entry.id   AF-A0A540VZ99-F1
#
_cell.length_a   1.000
_cell.length_b   1.000
_cell.length_c   1.000
_cell.angle_alpha   90.00
_cell.angle_beta   90.00
_cell.angle_gamma   90.00
#
_symmetry.space_group_name_H-M   'P 1'
#
loop_
_entity.id
_entity.type
_entity.pdbx_description
1 polymer ?
#
loop_
_entity_poly.entity_id
_entity_poly.type
_entity_poly.pdbx_seq_one_letter_code
_entity_poly.pdbx_strand_id
1 'polypeptide(L)'
;MTTNDSPRPPHQVLDGADISRVITRIAHEIVERAKGAEDVVLLGIHTRGVHLSRRLQAKLTQITGREIPLGTLDITMYRDDLRLKPARALEHTEIPAGGVDGKLVILVDDVLFSGRTVRAALDALGDIGRPRAVQLAVLVDRGHRELPIRADYVGKNLPTSLREAVQVRLADSDGQDAVLVGDRDYTARSSQALAADPTRPE
;
A
#
# COMPACT_ATOMS: atom_id res chain seq x y z
N MET A 1 30.79 -20.38 19.59
CA MET A 1 29.59 -20.58 18.75
C MET A 1 29.21 -19.22 18.18
N THR A 2 29.90 -18.81 17.12
CA THR A 2 29.68 -17.51 16.44
C THR A 2 28.56 -17.72 15.43
N THR A 3 27.33 -17.34 15.78
CA THR A 3 26.26 -17.23 14.78
C THR A 3 26.68 -16.16 13.79
N ASN A 4 26.86 -16.54 12.54
CA ASN A 4 27.18 -15.66 11.44
C ASN A 4 25.96 -14.74 11.17
N ASP A 5 25.80 -13.67 11.96
CA ASP A 5 24.68 -12.71 11.91
C ASP A 5 24.92 -11.67 10.79
N SER A 6 25.18 -12.17 9.58
CA SER A 6 25.29 -11.31 8.40
C SER A 6 23.88 -10.96 7.91
N PRO A 7 23.57 -9.68 7.67
CA PRO A 7 22.24 -9.25 7.28
C PRO A 7 21.83 -9.91 5.96
N ARG A 8 20.64 -10.50 5.92
CA ARG A 8 20.15 -11.30 4.79
C ARG A 8 19.71 -10.40 3.63
N PRO A 9 20.14 -10.72 2.39
CA PRO A 9 19.71 -9.99 1.21
C PRO A 9 18.20 -10.17 0.98
N PRO A 10 17.54 -9.19 0.32
CA PRO A 10 16.15 -9.32 -0.06
C PRO A 10 15.97 -10.47 -1.05
N HIS A 11 15.01 -11.34 -0.79
CA HIS A 11 14.57 -12.40 -1.70
C HIS A 11 13.12 -12.16 -2.11
N GLN A 12 12.77 -12.60 -3.32
CA GLN A 12 11.44 -12.41 -3.87
C GLN A 12 10.43 -13.39 -3.28
N VAL A 13 9.29 -12.87 -2.85
CA VAL A 13 8.18 -13.65 -2.25
C VAL A 13 6.89 -13.58 -3.06
N LEU A 14 6.78 -12.61 -3.98
CA LEU A 14 5.74 -12.53 -5.01
C LEU A 14 6.35 -11.98 -6.30
N ASP A 15 5.99 -12.57 -7.43
CA ASP A 15 6.24 -12.04 -8.77
C ASP A 15 5.03 -11.23 -9.32
N GLY A 16 5.15 -10.72 -10.55
CA GLY A 16 4.06 -9.97 -11.18
C GLY A 16 2.80 -10.79 -11.45
N ALA A 17 2.94 -12.09 -11.75
CA ALA A 17 1.80 -12.97 -11.96
C ALA A 17 1.06 -13.22 -10.63
N ASP A 18 1.80 -13.38 -9.53
CA ASP A 18 1.27 -13.46 -8.17
C ASP A 18 0.51 -12.19 -7.79
N ILE A 19 1.11 -11.01 -8.01
CA ILE A 19 0.47 -9.72 -7.70
C ILE A 19 -0.83 -9.57 -8.50
N SER A 20 -0.83 -9.91 -9.80
CA SER A 20 -2.03 -9.86 -10.64
C SER A 20 -3.14 -10.80 -10.14
N ARG A 21 -2.79 -12.03 -9.74
CA ARG A 21 -3.74 -12.99 -9.12
C ARG A 21 -4.30 -12.47 -7.80
N VAL A 22 -3.45 -11.88 -6.96
CA VAL A 22 -3.83 -11.31 -5.68
C VAL A 22 -4.80 -10.14 -5.84
N ILE A 23 -4.52 -9.20 -6.75
CA ILE A 23 -5.41 -8.06 -7.02
C ILE A 23 -6.76 -8.57 -7.56
N THR A 24 -6.74 -9.56 -8.45
CA THR A 24 -7.98 -10.17 -8.97
C THR A 24 -8.81 -10.81 -7.85
N ARG A 25 -8.17 -11.53 -6.92
CA ARG A 25 -8.86 -12.11 -5.76
C ARG A 25 -9.47 -11.02 -4.87
N ILE A 26 -8.72 -9.97 -4.53
CA ILE A 26 -9.23 -8.84 -3.73
C ILE A 26 -10.44 -8.20 -4.41
N ALA A 27 -10.39 -8.03 -5.74
CA ALA A 27 -11.51 -7.46 -6.50
C ALA A 27 -12.79 -8.30 -6.36
N HIS A 28 -12.68 -9.63 -6.46
CA HIS A 28 -13.82 -10.53 -6.24
C HIS A 28 -14.34 -10.46 -4.80
N GLU A 29 -13.46 -10.43 -3.79
CA GLU A 29 -13.87 -10.29 -2.39
C GLU A 29 -14.62 -9.00 -2.13
N ILE A 30 -14.19 -7.88 -2.73
CA ILE A 30 -14.88 -6.59 -2.63
C ILE A 30 -16.28 -6.67 -3.25
N VAL A 31 -16.40 -7.23 -4.46
CA VAL A 31 -17.70 -7.35 -5.14
C VAL A 31 -18.67 -8.21 -4.33
N GLU A 32 -18.19 -9.32 -3.76
CA GLU A 32 -18.99 -10.21 -2.91
C GLU A 32 -19.45 -9.51 -1.63
N ARG A 33 -18.54 -8.87 -0.89
CA ARG A 33 -18.87 -8.22 0.40
C ARG A 33 -19.69 -6.94 0.23
N ALA A 34 -19.45 -6.18 -0.84
CA ALA A 34 -20.14 -4.92 -1.12
C ALA A 34 -21.41 -5.10 -1.98
N LYS A 35 -21.89 -6.34 -2.17
CA LYS A 35 -23.12 -6.68 -2.91
C LYS A 35 -23.19 -6.03 -4.30
N GLY A 36 -22.09 -6.10 -5.06
CA GLY A 36 -22.00 -5.51 -6.40
C GLY A 36 -21.28 -4.17 -6.49
N ALA A 37 -20.74 -3.66 -5.37
CA ALA A 37 -19.84 -2.50 -5.32
C ALA A 37 -20.43 -1.15 -5.83
N GLU A 38 -21.76 -1.00 -5.80
CA GLU A 38 -22.43 0.20 -6.35
C GLU A 38 -22.10 1.51 -5.61
N ASP A 39 -21.78 1.43 -4.33
CA ASP A 39 -21.44 2.57 -3.46
C ASP A 39 -19.95 2.62 -3.08
N VAL A 40 -19.10 1.86 -3.77
CA VAL A 40 -17.68 1.79 -3.47
C VAL A 40 -16.94 3.00 -4.04
N VAL A 41 -16.08 3.60 -3.24
CA VAL A 41 -15.07 4.57 -3.66
C VAL A 41 -13.70 4.05 -3.25
N LEU A 42 -12.76 3.98 -4.18
CA LEU A 42 -11.37 3.62 -3.89
C LEU A 42 -10.56 4.88 -3.62
N LEU A 43 -9.76 4.88 -2.55
CA LEU A 43 -8.76 5.91 -2.30
C LEU A 43 -7.39 5.25 -2.11
N GLY A 44 -6.48 5.50 -3.05
CA GLY A 44 -5.09 5.02 -2.94
C GLY A 44 -4.27 5.91 -2.02
N ILE A 45 -3.62 5.34 -1.00
CA ILE A 45 -2.71 6.08 -0.12
C ILE A 45 -1.37 6.25 -0.84
N HIS A 46 -0.83 7.46 -0.88
CA HIS A 46 0.44 7.72 -1.55
C HIS A 46 1.61 6.96 -0.89
N THR A 47 2.56 6.41 -1.66
CA THR A 47 2.67 6.49 -3.15
C THR A 47 2.14 5.22 -3.83
N ARG A 48 2.68 4.04 -3.49
CA ARG A 48 2.36 2.77 -4.18
C ARG A 48 0.90 2.32 -4.05
N GLY A 49 0.19 2.74 -3.00
CA GLY A 49 -1.24 2.50 -2.86
C GLY A 49 -2.07 3.08 -4.02
N VAL A 50 -1.60 4.17 -4.66
CA VAL A 50 -2.23 4.77 -5.84
C VAL A 50 -2.13 3.87 -7.08
N HIS A 51 -0.97 3.26 -7.31
CA HIS A 51 -0.80 2.34 -8.44
C HIS A 51 -1.62 1.06 -8.23
N LEU A 52 -1.65 0.55 -7.00
CA LEU A 52 -2.48 -0.61 -6.66
C LEU A 52 -3.98 -0.31 -6.77
N SER A 53 -4.43 0.87 -6.34
CA SER A 53 -5.84 1.24 -6.42
C SER A 53 -6.32 1.37 -7.87
N ARG A 54 -5.49 1.90 -8.79
CA ARG A 54 -5.78 1.91 -10.24
C ARG A 54 -5.93 0.50 -10.81
N ARG A 55 -5.00 -0.41 -10.48
CA ARG A 55 -5.08 -1.81 -10.94
C ARG A 55 -6.31 -2.51 -10.38
N LEU A 56 -6.65 -2.25 -9.13
CA LEU A 56 -7.84 -2.78 -8.47
C LEU A 56 -9.14 -2.22 -9.09
N GLN A 57 -9.19 -0.91 -9.36
CA GLN A 57 -10.29 -0.25 -10.06
C GLN A 57 -10.54 -0.91 -11.42
N ALA A 58 -9.49 -1.12 -12.22
CA ALA A 58 -9.62 -1.78 -13.52
C ALA A 58 -10.24 -3.19 -13.42
N LYS A 59 -9.84 -3.97 -12.39
CA LYS A 59 -10.43 -5.30 -12.14
C LYS A 59 -11.89 -5.22 -11.69
N LEU A 60 -12.22 -4.30 -10.78
CA LEU A 60 -13.61 -4.10 -10.36
C LEU A 60 -14.49 -3.65 -11.52
N THR A 61 -14.02 -2.73 -12.36
CA THR A 61 -14.74 -2.29 -13.56
C THR A 61 -14.97 -3.44 -14.52
N GLN A 62 -13.96 -4.29 -14.73
CA GLN A 62 -14.11 -5.49 -15.57
C GLN A 62 -15.16 -6.48 -15.02
N ILE A 63 -15.21 -6.67 -13.70
CA ILE A 63 -16.13 -7.63 -13.05
C ILE A 63 -17.56 -7.09 -12.99
N THR A 64 -17.72 -5.80 -12.70
CA THR A 64 -19.04 -5.18 -12.45
C THR A 64 -19.66 -4.55 -13.69
N GLY A 65 -18.86 -4.29 -14.73
CA GLY A 65 -19.27 -3.53 -15.91
C GLY A 65 -19.50 -2.04 -15.65
N ARG A 66 -19.09 -1.52 -14.48
CA ARG A 66 -19.27 -0.13 -14.07
C ARG A 66 -17.95 0.46 -13.61
N GLU A 67 -17.68 1.71 -13.96
CA GLU A 67 -16.49 2.39 -13.50
C GLU A 67 -16.61 2.70 -11.99
N ILE A 68 -15.64 2.21 -11.21
CA ILE A 68 -15.59 2.49 -9.76
C ILE A 68 -14.90 3.85 -9.55
N PRO A 69 -15.51 4.80 -8.81
CA PRO A 69 -14.85 6.05 -8.46
C PRO A 69 -13.51 5.82 -7.76
N LEU A 70 -12.48 6.51 -8.23
CA LEU A 70 -11.12 6.40 -7.73
C LEU A 70 -10.57 7.79 -7.39
N GLY A 71 -9.89 7.87 -6.26
CA GLY A 71 -9.12 9.03 -5.83
C GLY A 71 -7.80 8.64 -5.18
N THR A 72 -7.08 9.65 -4.70
CA THR A 72 -5.81 9.51 -4.00
C THR A 72 -5.84 10.29 -2.69
N LEU A 73 -5.07 9.84 -1.71
CA LEU A 73 -4.95 10.50 -0.43
C LEU A 73 -3.49 10.71 -0.06
N ASP A 74 -3.08 11.97 0.03
CA ASP A 74 -1.81 12.34 0.64
C ASP A 74 -2.00 12.54 2.14
N ILE A 75 -1.30 11.71 2.91
CA ILE A 75 -1.36 11.70 4.37
C ILE A 75 -0.16 12.41 5.00
N THR A 76 0.72 13.01 4.19
CA THR A 76 2.00 13.55 4.65
C THR A 76 1.85 14.49 5.85
N MET A 77 0.83 15.36 5.84
CA MET A 77 0.56 16.30 6.93
C MET A 77 -0.07 15.68 8.19
N TYR A 78 -0.57 14.45 8.11
CA TYR A 78 -1.28 13.76 9.20
C TYR A 78 -0.40 12.78 9.96
N ARG A 79 0.86 12.60 9.52
CA ARG A 79 1.79 11.69 10.15
C ARG A 79 2.26 12.23 11.49
N ASP A 80 2.26 11.36 12.50
CA ASP A 80 2.70 11.68 13.87
C ASP A 80 4.23 11.77 14.00
N ASP A 81 4.96 11.26 13.01
CA ASP A 81 6.41 11.16 12.99
C ASP A 81 7.10 12.24 12.13
N LEU A 82 6.38 13.32 11.75
CA LEU A 82 6.89 14.38 10.87
C LEU A 82 8.20 15.03 11.35
N ARG A 83 8.41 15.11 12.67
CA ARG A 83 9.62 15.69 13.27
C ARG A 83 10.82 14.73 13.30
N LEU A 84 10.58 13.43 13.11
CA LEU A 84 11.58 12.37 13.27
C LEU A 84 12.10 11.83 11.93
N LYS A 85 11.47 12.20 10.82
CA LYS A 85 11.81 11.72 9.48
C LYS A 85 12.08 12.87 8.52
N PRO A 86 12.87 12.64 7.44
CA PRO A 86 13.08 13.64 6.42
C PRO A 86 11.76 14.13 5.84
N ALA A 87 11.70 15.43 5.52
CA ALA A 87 10.56 16.01 4.83
C ALA A 87 10.32 15.27 3.50
N ARG A 88 9.08 14.89 3.25
CA ARG A 88 8.63 14.38 1.95
C ARG A 88 7.92 15.52 1.22
N ALA A 89 8.04 15.53 -0.11
CA ALA A 89 7.24 16.43 -0.93
C ALA A 89 5.75 16.11 -0.69
N LEU A 90 4.92 17.15 -0.63
CA LEU A 90 3.48 17.00 -0.58
C LEU A 90 3.00 16.46 -1.92
N GLU A 91 2.12 15.49 -1.86
CA GLU A 91 1.44 14.91 -3.02
C GLU A 91 0.00 15.45 -3.07
N HIS A 92 -0.66 15.33 -4.22
CA HIS A 92 -2.02 15.84 -4.35
C HIS A 92 -3.06 14.81 -3.86
N THR A 93 -3.96 15.25 -3.00
CA THR A 93 -5.18 14.50 -2.65
C THR A 93 -6.25 14.79 -3.70
N GLU A 94 -6.71 13.75 -4.38
CA GLU A 94 -7.76 13.83 -5.40
C GLU A 94 -8.97 13.04 -4.95
N ILE A 95 -10.12 13.71 -4.83
CA ILE A 95 -11.39 13.08 -4.46
C ILE A 95 -12.31 13.07 -5.69
N PRO A 96 -12.93 11.92 -6.03
CA PRO A 96 -13.81 11.85 -7.19
C PRO A 96 -15.02 12.78 -7.01
N ALA A 97 -15.60 13.25 -8.13
CA ALA A 97 -16.66 14.27 -8.13
C ALA A 97 -17.89 13.93 -7.26
N GLY A 98 -18.17 12.63 -7.05
CA GLY A 98 -19.25 12.16 -6.17
C GLY A 98 -18.94 12.22 -4.66
N GLY A 99 -17.73 12.64 -4.28
CA GLY A 99 -17.29 12.72 -2.90
C GLY A 99 -17.18 11.35 -2.21
N VAL A 100 -17.12 11.39 -0.88
CA VAL A 100 -17.02 10.21 0.00
C VAL A 100 -18.23 10.05 0.93
N ASP A 101 -19.12 11.04 0.99
CA ASP A 101 -20.23 11.08 1.94
C ASP A 101 -21.23 9.94 1.71
N GLY A 102 -21.53 9.20 2.77
CA GLY A 102 -22.45 8.06 2.72
C GLY A 102 -21.95 6.85 1.91
N LYS A 103 -20.73 6.91 1.36
CA LYS A 103 -20.13 5.84 0.54
C LYS A 103 -19.39 4.81 1.38
N LEU A 104 -19.15 3.64 0.78
CA LEU A 104 -18.18 2.68 1.28
C LEU A 104 -16.81 3.06 0.70
N VAL A 105 -15.95 3.65 1.52
CA VAL A 105 -14.59 3.99 1.10
C VAL A 105 -13.67 2.81 1.36
N ILE A 106 -12.92 2.38 0.35
CA ILE A 106 -11.87 1.38 0.49
C ILE A 106 -10.53 2.09 0.33
N LEU A 107 -9.81 2.23 1.43
CA LEU A 107 -8.42 2.67 1.43
C LEU A 107 -7.55 1.56 0.86
N VAL A 108 -6.61 1.91 -0.02
CA VAL A 108 -5.69 0.96 -0.65
C VAL A 108 -4.25 1.33 -0.32
N ASP A 109 -3.51 0.38 0.25
CA ASP A 109 -2.10 0.53 0.61
C ASP A 109 -1.27 -0.68 0.13
N ASP A 110 0.04 -0.53 0.03
CA ASP A 110 0.92 -1.62 -0.39
C ASP A 110 1.22 -2.60 0.76
N VAL A 111 1.59 -2.08 1.93
CA VAL A 111 2.01 -2.88 3.09
C VAL A 111 1.39 -2.38 4.39
N LEU A 112 0.57 -3.21 5.03
CA LEU A 112 0.13 -2.98 6.40
C LEU A 112 1.17 -3.45 7.41
N PHE A 113 1.76 -2.48 8.14
CA PHE A 113 2.74 -2.71 9.21
C PHE A 113 2.19 -2.28 10.58
N SER A 114 2.67 -1.16 11.15
CA SER A 114 2.25 -0.68 12.48
C SER A 114 0.80 -0.18 12.53
N GLY A 115 0.25 0.23 11.38
CA GLY A 115 -1.08 0.84 11.24
C GLY A 115 -1.08 2.37 11.24
N ARG A 116 0.05 3.04 11.50
CA ARG A 116 0.11 4.52 11.59
C ARG A 116 -0.24 5.23 10.29
N THR A 117 0.19 4.70 9.15
CA THR A 117 -0.18 5.18 7.81
C THR A 117 -1.70 5.22 7.64
N VAL A 118 -2.37 4.11 7.98
CA VAL A 118 -3.84 3.99 7.86
C VAL A 118 -4.53 4.91 8.86
N ARG A 119 -4.03 5.04 10.09
CA ARG A 119 -4.57 6.01 11.06
C ARG A 119 -4.53 7.44 10.50
N ALA A 120 -3.41 7.84 9.92
CA ALA A 120 -3.28 9.16 9.29
C ALA A 120 -4.22 9.32 8.09
N ALA A 121 -4.43 8.25 7.31
CA ALA A 121 -5.43 8.24 6.23
C ALA A 121 -6.86 8.40 6.75
N LEU A 122 -7.20 7.76 7.87
CA LEU A 122 -8.52 7.92 8.49
C LEU A 122 -8.75 9.34 9.00
N ASP A 123 -7.73 9.97 9.60
CA ASP A 123 -7.80 11.37 10.02
C ASP A 123 -8.00 12.30 8.82
N ALA A 124 -7.19 12.14 7.76
CA ALA A 124 -7.31 12.93 6.53
C ALA A 124 -8.68 12.77 5.86
N LEU A 125 -9.21 11.53 5.81
CA LEU A 125 -10.54 11.26 5.28
C LEU A 125 -11.64 11.92 6.13
N GLY A 126 -11.43 12.02 7.44
CA GLY A 126 -12.30 12.72 8.39
C GLY A 126 -12.38 14.23 8.14
N ASP A 127 -11.36 14.84 7.57
CA ASP A 127 -11.42 16.27 7.18
C ASP A 127 -12.12 16.47 5.81
N ILE A 128 -12.20 15.42 5.00
CA ILE A 128 -12.77 15.45 3.65
C ILE A 128 -14.28 15.19 3.66
N GLY A 129 -14.76 14.24 4.47
CA GLY A 129 -16.17 13.87 4.46
C GLY A 129 -16.56 12.81 5.49
N ARG A 130 -17.77 12.26 5.32
CA ARG A 130 -18.42 11.31 6.24
C ARG A 130 -18.86 10.05 5.50
N PRO A 131 -17.93 9.12 5.20
CA PRO A 131 -18.28 7.85 4.61
C PRO A 131 -19.17 7.02 5.55
N ARG A 132 -20.04 6.19 4.96
CA ARG A 132 -20.88 5.23 5.71
C ARG A 132 -20.02 4.17 6.41
N ALA A 133 -18.97 3.74 5.74
CA ALA A 133 -17.99 2.81 6.26
C ALA A 133 -16.65 3.03 5.57
N VAL A 134 -15.57 2.72 6.28
CA VAL A 134 -14.21 2.69 5.72
C VAL A 134 -13.66 1.28 5.88
N GLN A 135 -13.15 0.74 4.79
CA GLN A 135 -12.45 -0.55 4.75
C GLN A 135 -11.02 -0.35 4.24
N LEU A 136 -10.18 -1.34 4.45
CA LEU A 136 -8.78 -1.33 4.04
C LEU A 136 -8.44 -2.56 3.21
N ALA A 137 -7.88 -2.33 2.02
CA ALA A 137 -7.28 -3.33 1.17
C ALA A 137 -5.77 -3.14 1.10
N VAL A 138 -5.00 -4.20 1.37
CA VAL A 138 -3.54 -4.17 1.28
C VAL A 138 -2.99 -5.34 0.46
N LEU A 139 -1.92 -5.09 -0.29
CA LEU A 139 -1.22 -6.17 -0.99
C LEU A 139 -0.54 -7.12 0.00
N VAL A 140 0.10 -6.58 1.04
CA VAL A 140 0.79 -7.37 2.07
C VAL A 140 0.36 -6.93 3.46
N ASP A 141 0.10 -7.91 4.32
CA ASP A 141 0.08 -7.72 5.77
C ASP A 141 1.30 -8.38 6.39
N ARG A 142 2.14 -7.57 7.05
CA ARG A 142 3.39 -8.05 7.66
C ARG A 142 3.38 -8.15 9.19
N GLY A 143 2.22 -7.94 9.82
CA GLY A 143 2.06 -7.95 11.28
C GLY A 143 2.65 -6.72 12.00
N HIS A 144 3.00 -6.90 13.28
CA HIS A 144 3.59 -5.89 14.17
C HIS A 144 2.75 -4.62 14.37
N ARG A 145 1.46 -4.81 14.63
CA ARG A 145 0.53 -3.72 14.90
C ARG A 145 0.91 -2.95 16.16
N GLU A 146 0.92 -1.64 16.04
CA GLU A 146 1.00 -0.70 17.18
C GLU A 146 -0.35 -0.03 17.43
N LEU A 147 -1.25 -0.07 16.44
CA LEU A 147 -2.62 0.42 16.52
C LEU A 147 -3.59 -0.73 16.25
N PRO A 148 -4.83 -0.70 16.79
CA PRO A 148 -5.84 -1.74 16.60
C PRO A 148 -6.48 -1.69 15.21
N ILE A 149 -5.64 -1.69 14.16
CA ILE A 149 -6.03 -1.57 12.75
C ILE A 149 -5.77 -2.89 12.06
N ARG A 150 -6.78 -3.37 11.31
CA ARG A 150 -6.72 -4.57 10.47
C ARG A 150 -7.20 -4.22 9.07
N ALA A 151 -6.68 -4.95 8.08
CA ALA A 151 -7.19 -4.89 6.73
C ALA A 151 -8.38 -5.82 6.58
N ASP A 152 -9.38 -5.38 5.82
CA ASP A 152 -10.53 -6.19 5.43
C ASP A 152 -10.17 -7.14 4.29
N TYR A 153 -9.28 -6.68 3.40
CA TYR A 153 -8.78 -7.42 2.24
C TYR A 153 -7.26 -7.49 2.30
N VAL A 154 -6.73 -8.71 2.36
CA VAL A 154 -5.28 -8.95 2.47
C VAL A 154 -4.82 -9.79 1.28
N GLY A 155 -3.83 -9.29 0.57
CA GLY A 155 -3.23 -9.99 -0.55
C GLY A 155 -2.36 -11.19 -0.13
N LYS A 156 -1.42 -10.96 0.78
CA LYS A 156 -0.63 -12.03 1.40
C LYS A 156 -0.28 -11.66 2.83
N ASN A 157 -0.51 -12.58 3.75
CA ASN A 157 0.04 -12.51 5.10
C ASN A 157 1.50 -12.99 5.04
N LEU A 158 2.43 -12.11 5.43
CA LEU A 158 3.85 -12.39 5.48
C LEU A 158 4.36 -12.19 6.91
N PRO A 159 4.43 -13.26 7.72
CA PRO A 159 5.10 -13.18 9.02
C PRO A 159 6.54 -12.71 8.82
N THR A 160 6.90 -11.61 9.46
CA THR A 160 8.25 -11.04 9.43
C THR A 160 8.75 -10.82 10.85
N SER A 161 10.04 -10.65 11.04
CA SER A 161 10.64 -10.05 12.23
C SER A 161 10.69 -8.52 12.11
N LEU A 162 10.93 -7.83 13.23
CA LEU A 162 11.13 -6.38 13.23
C LEU A 162 12.41 -5.94 12.50
N ARG A 163 13.37 -6.85 12.32
CA ARG A 163 14.61 -6.61 11.56
C ARG A 163 14.39 -6.67 10.05
N GLU A 164 13.36 -7.36 9.60
CA GLU A 164 13.04 -7.49 8.18
C GLU A 164 12.27 -6.27 7.65
N ALA A 165 12.39 -6.02 6.36
CA ALA A 165 11.59 -5.10 5.57
C ALA A 165 10.87 -5.85 4.46
N VAL A 166 9.67 -5.37 4.14
CA VAL A 166 8.95 -5.74 2.92
C VAL A 166 9.14 -4.58 1.95
N GLN A 167 9.65 -4.88 0.75
CA GLN A 167 9.74 -3.93 -0.34
C GLN A 167 8.76 -4.34 -1.44
N VAL A 168 7.77 -3.51 -1.71
CA VAL A 168 6.91 -3.65 -2.89
C VAL A 168 7.53 -2.85 -4.03
N ARG A 169 7.60 -3.45 -5.21
CA ARG A 169 7.98 -2.83 -6.48
C ARG A 169 6.82 -3.03 -7.45
N LEU A 170 6.43 -1.97 -8.13
CA LEU A 170 5.37 -2.01 -9.14
C LEU A 170 5.95 -1.53 -10.46
N ALA A 171 5.59 -2.16 -11.56
CA ALA A 171 6.04 -1.80 -12.90
C ALA A 171 5.80 -0.30 -13.21
N ASP A 172 4.69 0.25 -12.72
CA ASP A 172 4.31 1.65 -12.91
C ASP A 172 5.27 2.66 -12.27
N SER A 173 6.01 2.26 -11.23
CA SER A 173 6.89 3.15 -10.44
C SER A 173 8.35 2.70 -10.41
N ASP A 174 8.61 1.39 -10.49
CA ASP A 174 9.89 0.75 -10.23
C ASP A 174 10.36 -0.13 -11.42
N GLY A 175 9.61 -0.18 -12.52
CA GLY A 175 9.96 -0.92 -13.75
C GLY A 175 9.74 -2.44 -13.69
N GLN A 176 9.44 -3.01 -12.52
CA GLN A 176 9.07 -4.41 -12.36
C GLN A 176 8.09 -4.62 -11.21
N ASP A 177 7.22 -5.62 -11.35
CA ASP A 177 6.36 -6.09 -10.28
C ASP A 177 7.09 -7.14 -9.43
N ALA A 178 7.31 -6.83 -8.15
CA ALA A 178 7.86 -7.78 -7.20
C ALA A 178 7.53 -7.40 -5.75
N VAL A 179 7.39 -8.40 -4.88
CA VAL A 179 7.49 -8.20 -3.43
C VAL A 179 8.73 -8.90 -2.93
N LEU A 180 9.59 -8.17 -2.23
CA LEU A 180 10.84 -8.67 -1.66
C LEU A 180 10.82 -8.60 -0.14
N VAL A 181 11.48 -9.56 0.53
CA VAL A 181 11.67 -9.56 1.98
C VAL A 181 13.15 -9.77 2.30
N GLY A 182 13.71 -8.94 3.17
CA GLY A 182 15.10 -9.05 3.64
C GLY A 182 15.38 -8.15 4.83
N ASP A 183 16.59 -8.18 5.36
CA ASP A 183 16.92 -7.38 6.54
C ASP A 183 17.02 -5.88 6.17
N ARG A 184 16.47 -5.01 7.03
CA ARG A 184 16.47 -3.54 6.85
C ARG A 184 17.87 -2.98 6.64
N ASP A 185 18.83 -3.49 7.39
CA ASP A 185 20.21 -3.02 7.35
C ASP A 185 20.92 -3.40 6.04
N TYR A 186 20.50 -4.48 5.38
CA TYR A 186 21.00 -4.81 4.06
C TYR A 186 20.50 -3.77 3.04
N THR A 187 19.19 -3.50 3.05
CA THR A 187 18.56 -2.58 2.08
C THR A 187 19.06 -1.13 2.22
N ALA A 188 19.33 -0.67 3.45
CA ALA A 188 19.92 0.64 3.71
C ALA A 188 21.37 0.76 3.21
N ARG A 189 22.19 -0.29 3.41
CA ARG A 189 23.59 -0.30 2.96
C ARG A 189 23.70 -0.40 1.44
N SER A 190 22.85 -1.19 0.78
CA SER A 190 22.84 -1.29 -0.68
C SER A 190 22.48 0.04 -1.36
N SER A 191 21.49 0.77 -0.81
CA SER A 191 21.07 2.06 -1.36
C SER A 191 22.11 3.16 -1.17
N GLN A 192 22.84 3.19 -0.04
CA GLN A 192 23.98 4.10 0.14
C GLN A 192 25.18 3.75 -0.74
N ALA A 193 25.48 2.47 -0.93
CA ALA A 193 26.57 2.04 -1.82
C ALA A 193 26.29 2.39 -3.29
N LEU A 194 25.03 2.27 -3.74
CA LEU A 194 24.59 2.69 -5.08
C LEU A 194 24.64 4.22 -5.28
N ALA A 195 24.39 5.01 -4.24
CA ALA A 195 24.49 6.47 -4.31
C ALA A 195 25.94 7.00 -4.23
N ALA A 196 26.89 6.17 -3.81
CA ALA A 196 28.29 6.52 -3.62
C ALA A 196 29.20 6.12 -4.80
N ASP A 197 28.66 5.54 -5.87
CA ASP A 197 29.41 5.19 -7.09
C ASP A 197 29.16 6.23 -8.21
N PRO A 198 30.10 7.16 -8.46
CA PRO A 198 29.94 8.23 -9.45
C PRO A 198 30.32 7.79 -10.87
N THR A 199 30.51 6.49 -11.15
CA THR A 199 31.18 6.02 -12.39
C THR A 199 30.35 5.10 -13.31
N ARG A 200 29.02 5.06 -13.22
CA ARG A 200 28.22 4.33 -14.23
C ARG A 200 27.92 5.21 -15.46
N PRO A 201 28.23 4.75 -16.69
CA PRO A 201 27.84 5.46 -17.91
C PRO A 201 26.33 5.29 -18.18
N GLU A 202 25.76 6.29 -18.86
CA GLU A 202 24.35 6.39 -19.30
C GLU A 202 23.87 5.23 -20.19
#